data_AF-A0A2E4S573-F1
#
_entry.id   AF-A0A2E4S573-F1
#
_cell.length_a   1.000
_cell.length_b   1.000
_cell.length_c   1.000
_cell.angle_alpha   90.00
_cell.angle_beta   90.00
_cell.angle_gamma   90.00
#
_symmetry.space_group_name_H-M   'P 1'
#
loop_
_entity.id
_entity.type
_entity.pdbx_description
1 polymer ?
#
loop_
_entity_poly.entity_id
_entity_poly.type
_entity_poly.pdbx_seq_one_letter_code
_entity_poly.pdbx_strand_id
1 'polypeptide(L)'
;MTKTFLASCLAGTALLLSACGTSEEDKAEMFSQCKLVLGDRTLSPNLREAGTTPDAACTCLEATLDDGGDEREMISTFFERVSGRMEASDENAKEAVDALVSGALLPEGADADEGESFADNLTAFNRMVNTMLAEMSEADGACPAL
;
A
#
# COMPACT_ATOMS: atom_id res chain seq x y z
N MET A 1 17.46 -2.58 -60.75
CA MET A 1 17.63 -1.11 -60.73
C MET A 1 16.62 -0.57 -59.72
N THR A 2 17.05 -0.25 -58.49
CA THR A 2 17.36 1.13 -57.98
C THR A 2 16.09 1.96 -57.76
N LYS A 3 15.81 2.63 -56.63
CA LYS A 3 16.53 3.07 -55.42
C LYS A 3 15.44 3.47 -54.37
N THR A 4 15.57 3.25 -53.05
CA THR A 4 16.32 4.07 -52.06
C THR A 4 15.76 5.52 -52.00
N PHE A 5 15.34 6.19 -50.93
CA PHE A 5 15.34 6.04 -49.46
C PHE A 5 14.65 7.32 -48.85
N LEU A 6 14.31 7.25 -47.56
CA LEU A 6 14.43 8.29 -46.50
C LEU A 6 13.31 9.32 -46.20
N ALA A 7 13.08 9.38 -44.88
CA ALA A 7 12.67 10.49 -44.02
C ALA A 7 11.19 10.92 -44.11
N SER A 8 10.39 10.69 -43.08
CA SER A 8 10.54 11.45 -41.83
C SER A 8 9.93 10.72 -40.62
N CYS A 9 10.74 9.92 -39.92
CA CYS A 9 10.65 9.81 -38.47
C CYS A 9 11.65 10.83 -37.92
N LEU A 10 11.18 11.91 -37.30
CA LEU A 10 11.84 12.69 -36.24
C LEU A 10 11.05 13.97 -35.97
N ALA A 11 10.00 13.81 -35.17
CA ALA A 11 9.63 14.77 -34.12
C ALA A 11 9.28 13.94 -32.89
N GLY A 12 10.22 13.08 -32.50
CA GLY A 12 10.26 12.50 -31.17
C GLY A 12 10.96 13.47 -30.23
N THR A 13 10.36 13.66 -29.05
CA THR A 13 10.93 13.84 -27.70
C THR A 13 10.08 14.85 -26.91
N ALA A 14 8.94 14.41 -26.35
CA ALA A 14 8.30 15.12 -25.22
C ALA A 14 7.10 14.42 -24.53
N LEU A 15 6.58 13.27 -24.99
CA LEU A 15 5.38 12.66 -24.38
C LEU A 15 5.50 11.16 -24.10
N LEU A 16 6.71 10.72 -23.73
CA LEU A 16 6.93 9.44 -23.08
C LEU A 16 7.58 9.69 -21.71
N LEU A 17 6.92 10.50 -20.88
CA LEU A 17 6.91 10.17 -19.46
C LEU A 17 5.98 8.98 -19.38
N SER A 18 6.56 7.78 -19.38
CA SER A 18 5.92 6.62 -18.80
C SER A 18 5.38 7.04 -17.44
N ALA A 19 4.09 7.35 -17.37
CA ALA A 19 3.37 7.07 -16.15
C ALA A 19 3.55 5.56 -15.97
N CYS A 20 4.50 5.15 -15.13
CA CYS A 20 4.44 3.87 -14.43
C CYS A 20 3.22 3.97 -13.51
N GLY A 21 2.03 3.99 -14.10
CA GLY A 21 0.79 3.84 -13.37
C GLY A 21 0.74 2.41 -12.87
N THR A 22 0.43 2.23 -11.60
CA THR A 22 0.17 0.93 -11.01
C THR A 22 -0.92 0.22 -11.81
N SER A 23 -0.75 -1.08 -12.09
CA SER A 23 -1.74 -1.80 -12.88
C SER A 23 -3.05 -1.98 -12.08
N GLU A 24 -4.16 -2.18 -12.79
CA GLU A 24 -5.45 -2.47 -12.14
C GLU A 24 -5.42 -3.79 -11.35
N GLU A 25 -4.52 -4.72 -11.73
CA GLU A 25 -4.28 -5.96 -11.00
C GLU A 25 -3.60 -5.70 -9.66
N ASP A 26 -2.55 -4.88 -9.64
CA ASP A 26 -1.85 -4.48 -8.42
C ASP A 26 -2.77 -3.69 -7.46
N LYS A 27 -3.66 -2.84 -8.01
CA LYS A 27 -4.72 -2.16 -7.24
C LYS A 27 -5.64 -3.16 -6.55
N ALA A 28 -6.13 -4.13 -7.30
CA ALA A 28 -7.04 -5.15 -6.79
C ALA A 28 -6.37 -6.05 -5.73
N GLU A 29 -5.09 -6.39 -5.93
CA GLU A 29 -4.31 -7.16 -4.96
C GLU A 29 -4.11 -6.38 -3.66
N MET A 30 -3.62 -5.14 -3.74
CA MET A 30 -3.45 -4.27 -2.57
C MET A 30 -4.78 -4.08 -1.82
N PHE A 31 -5.88 -3.88 -2.54
CA PHE A 31 -7.20 -3.76 -1.95
C PHE A 31 -7.64 -5.04 -1.22
N SER A 32 -7.37 -6.21 -1.80
CA SER A 32 -7.65 -7.50 -1.17
C SER A 32 -6.84 -7.70 0.11
N GLN A 33 -5.55 -7.39 0.09
CA GLN A 33 -4.67 -7.48 1.25
C GLN A 33 -5.07 -6.48 2.34
N CYS A 34 -5.43 -5.24 1.96
CA CYS A 34 -5.95 -4.24 2.87
C CYS A 34 -7.18 -4.75 3.63
N LYS A 35 -8.13 -5.37 2.93
CA LYS A 35 -9.33 -5.94 3.55
C LYS A 35 -9.03 -7.11 4.46
N LEU A 36 -8.04 -7.92 4.13
CA LEU A 36 -7.60 -9.03 4.98
C LEU A 36 -7.04 -8.47 6.30
N VAL A 37 -6.17 -7.46 6.22
CA VAL A 37 -5.55 -6.85 7.40
C VAL A 37 -6.55 -6.03 8.21
N LEU A 38 -7.23 -5.04 7.62
CA LEU A 38 -8.19 -4.18 8.31
C LEU A 38 -9.49 -4.91 8.69
N GLY A 39 -9.82 -6.00 7.99
CA GLY A 39 -10.95 -6.87 8.33
C GLY A 39 -10.69 -7.77 9.54
N ASP A 40 -9.46 -7.80 10.05
CA ASP A 40 -9.12 -8.57 11.23
C ASP A 40 -9.90 -8.08 12.47
N ARG A 41 -10.32 -9.04 13.30
CA ARG A 41 -11.13 -8.74 14.49
C ARG A 41 -10.39 -7.91 15.53
N THR A 42 -9.07 -7.96 15.55
CA THR A 42 -8.25 -7.16 16.48
C THR A 42 -8.25 -5.68 16.13
N LEU A 43 -8.46 -5.33 14.86
CA LEU A 43 -8.53 -3.94 14.38
C LEU A 43 -9.96 -3.38 14.32
N SER A 44 -10.97 -4.24 14.51
CA SER A 44 -12.38 -3.85 14.53
C SER A 44 -12.75 -2.69 15.49
N PRO A 45 -12.13 -2.55 16.69
CA PRO A 45 -12.41 -1.40 17.56
C PRO A 45 -12.06 -0.06 16.90
N ASN A 46 -10.91 0.02 16.21
CA ASN A 46 -10.45 1.26 15.57
C ASN A 46 -11.38 1.68 14.43
N LEU A 47 -11.81 0.72 13.61
CA LEU A 47 -12.75 0.99 12.52
C LEU A 47 -14.13 1.42 13.04
N ARG A 48 -14.58 0.81 14.14
CA ARG A 48 -15.85 1.19 14.78
C ARG A 48 -15.80 2.59 15.39
N GLU A 49 -14.70 2.97 16.00
CA GLU A 49 -14.47 4.33 16.51
C GLU A 49 -14.45 5.36 15.38
N ALA A 50 -13.87 4.99 14.24
CA ALA A 50 -13.93 5.78 13.01
C ALA A 50 -15.29 5.73 12.29
N GLY A 51 -16.29 5.02 12.82
CA GLY A 51 -17.62 4.92 12.20
C GLY A 51 -17.65 4.21 10.84
N THR A 52 -16.61 3.45 10.49
CA THR A 52 -16.40 2.90 9.14
C THR A 52 -16.39 1.37 9.10
N THR A 53 -16.30 0.81 7.89
CA THR A 53 -16.13 -0.63 7.62
C THR A 53 -14.75 -0.88 7.00
N PRO A 54 -14.22 -2.12 7.05
CA PRO A 54 -12.97 -2.45 6.39
C PRO A 54 -12.98 -2.11 4.89
N ASP A 55 -14.08 -2.43 4.19
CA ASP A 55 -14.21 -2.12 2.75
C ASP A 55 -14.17 -0.60 2.52
N ALA A 56 -14.90 0.20 3.30
CA ALA A 56 -14.93 1.65 3.15
C ALA A 56 -13.59 2.30 3.50
N ALA A 57 -12.90 1.81 4.54
CA ALA A 57 -11.56 2.26 4.90
C ALA A 57 -10.54 1.94 3.80
N CYS A 58 -10.58 0.74 3.22
CA CYS A 58 -9.68 0.37 2.12
C CYS A 58 -9.96 1.18 0.85
N THR A 59 -11.23 1.45 0.54
CA THR A 59 -11.59 2.31 -0.61
C THR A 59 -11.10 3.74 -0.38
N CYS A 60 -11.19 4.25 0.85
CA CYS A 60 -10.70 5.57 1.19
C CYS A 60 -9.16 5.65 1.12
N LEU A 61 -8.49 4.61 1.60
CA LEU A 61 -7.03 4.51 1.53
C LEU A 61 -6.55 4.49 0.08
N GLU A 62 -7.20 3.71 -0.78
CA GLU A 62 -6.90 3.68 -2.21
C GLU A 62 -7.09 5.05 -2.86
N ALA A 63 -8.15 5.77 -2.52
CA ALA A 63 -8.40 7.12 -3.04
C ALA A 63 -7.35 8.14 -2.56
N THR A 64 -6.81 7.95 -1.34
CA THR A 64 -5.80 8.83 -0.72
C THR A 64 -4.41 8.63 -1.30
N LEU A 65 -4.12 7.46 -1.86
CA LEU A 65 -2.81 7.11 -2.37
C LEU A 65 -2.64 7.53 -3.82
N ASP A 66 -1.64 8.39 -4.06
CA ASP A 66 -1.24 8.76 -5.42
C ASP A 66 -0.77 7.54 -6.23
N ASP A 67 -1.25 7.43 -7.48
CA ASP A 67 -0.81 6.40 -8.43
C ASP A 67 0.70 6.55 -8.68
N GLY A 68 1.50 5.60 -8.18
CA GLY A 68 2.96 5.56 -8.33
C GLY A 68 3.76 6.40 -7.33
N GLY A 69 3.16 6.81 -6.20
CA GLY A 69 3.88 7.48 -5.11
C GLY A 69 4.57 6.51 -4.13
N ASP A 70 5.70 6.92 -3.54
CA ASP A 70 6.48 6.13 -2.58
C ASP A 70 5.64 5.62 -1.39
N GLU A 71 4.67 6.43 -0.92
CA GLU A 71 3.78 6.04 0.18
C GLU A 71 2.91 4.83 -0.16
N ARG A 72 2.48 4.74 -1.41
CA ARG A 72 1.70 3.62 -1.89
C ARG A 72 2.52 2.34 -1.92
N GLU A 73 3.76 2.42 -2.38
CA GLU A 73 4.67 1.28 -2.41
C GLU A 73 4.93 0.76 -0.99
N MET A 74 5.28 1.66 -0.05
CA MET A 74 5.47 1.32 1.36
C MET A 74 4.23 0.66 1.99
N ILE A 75 3.04 1.19 1.72
CA ILE A 75 1.78 0.66 2.27
C ILE A 75 1.40 -0.66 1.61
N SER A 76 1.62 -0.82 0.30
CA SER A 76 1.43 -2.09 -0.41
C SER A 76 2.35 -3.17 0.17
N THR A 77 3.63 -2.88 0.33
CA THR A 77 4.59 -3.82 0.94
C THR A 77 4.26 -4.10 2.40
N PHE A 78 3.71 -3.14 3.14
CA PHE A 78 3.18 -3.40 4.49
C PHE A 78 2.07 -4.46 4.44
N PHE A 79 1.07 -4.25 3.60
CA PHE A 79 -0.06 -5.18 3.49
C PHE A 79 0.37 -6.56 3.04
N GLU A 80 1.22 -6.67 2.01
CA GLU A 80 1.77 -7.92 1.51
C GLU A 80 2.47 -8.72 2.62
N ARG A 81 3.38 -8.08 3.36
CA ARG A 81 4.15 -8.73 4.43
C ARG A 81 3.25 -9.21 5.56
N VAL A 82 2.28 -8.39 5.98
CA VAL A 82 1.35 -8.74 7.07
C VAL A 82 0.40 -9.85 6.61
N SER A 83 -0.23 -9.72 5.44
CA SER A 83 -1.18 -10.72 4.93
C SER A 83 -0.50 -12.05 4.65
N GLY A 84 0.68 -12.05 4.04
CA GLY A 84 1.44 -13.27 3.79
C GLY A 84 1.81 -13.99 5.09
N ARG A 85 2.09 -13.24 6.16
CA ARG A 85 2.36 -13.83 7.48
C ARG A 85 1.10 -14.39 8.15
N MET A 86 -0.02 -13.66 8.10
CA MET A 86 -1.32 -14.13 8.59
C MET A 86 -1.69 -15.47 7.92
N GLU A 87 -1.51 -15.58 6.60
CA GLU A 87 -1.78 -16.81 5.85
C GLU A 87 -0.79 -17.94 6.16
N ALA A 88 0.50 -17.63 6.27
CA ALA A 88 1.54 -18.65 6.47
C ALA A 88 1.57 -19.22 7.91
N SER A 89 1.17 -18.43 8.90
CA SER A 89 1.33 -18.75 10.33
C SER A 89 0.02 -18.85 11.10
N ASP A 90 -1.14 -18.70 10.45
CA ASP A 90 -2.48 -18.65 11.09
C ASP A 90 -2.54 -17.58 12.20
N GLU A 91 -1.85 -16.47 11.98
CA GLU A 91 -1.75 -15.34 12.91
C GLU A 91 -2.83 -14.30 12.59
N ASN A 92 -3.35 -13.62 13.61
CA ASN A 92 -4.15 -12.42 13.38
C ASN A 92 -3.28 -11.21 12.99
N ALA A 93 -3.89 -10.13 12.49
CA ALA A 93 -3.14 -8.95 12.02
C ALA A 93 -2.20 -8.37 13.08
N LYS A 94 -2.61 -8.35 14.35
CA LYS A 94 -1.77 -7.87 15.44
C LYS A 94 -0.57 -8.79 15.68
N GLU A 95 -0.77 -10.10 15.73
CA GLU A 95 0.30 -11.09 15.92
C GLU A 95 1.32 -11.03 14.77
N ALA A 96 0.84 -10.92 13.54
CA ALA A 96 1.68 -10.78 12.35
C ALA A 96 2.55 -9.51 12.41
N VAL A 97 1.95 -8.36 12.75
CA VAL A 97 2.71 -7.11 12.92
C VAL A 97 3.71 -7.21 14.07
N ASP A 98 3.31 -7.70 15.24
CA ASP A 98 4.18 -7.82 16.42
C ASP A 98 5.41 -8.70 16.12
N ALA A 99 5.21 -9.79 15.37
CA ALA A 99 6.30 -10.68 14.98
C ALA A 99 7.22 -10.08 13.91
N LEU A 100 6.68 -9.35 12.93
CA LEU A 100 7.47 -8.64 11.91
C LEU A 100 8.30 -7.51 12.54
N VAL A 101 7.74 -6.75 13.49
CA VAL A 101 8.48 -5.77 14.29
C VAL A 101 9.60 -6.45 15.08
N SER A 102 9.30 -7.59 15.72
CA SER A 102 10.29 -8.34 16.49
C SER A 102 11.43 -8.85 15.62
N GLY A 103 11.14 -9.29 14.39
CA GLY A 103 12.13 -9.69 13.40
C GLY A 103 13.03 -8.52 12.98
N ALA A 104 12.46 -7.35 12.73
CA ALA A 104 13.21 -6.15 12.35
C ALA A 104 14.16 -5.63 13.45
N LEU A 105 13.86 -5.90 14.72
CA LEU A 105 14.72 -5.53 15.86
C LEU A 105 15.89 -6.49 16.09
N LEU A 106 15.81 -7.71 15.54
CA LEU A 106 16.90 -8.66 15.58
C LEU A 106 17.80 -8.39 14.38
N PRO A 107 19.11 -8.14 14.56
CA PRO A 107 19.98 -7.87 13.43
C PRO A 107 20.01 -9.11 12.53
N GLU A 108 19.36 -9.01 11.37
CA GLU A 108 19.63 -9.92 10.27
C GLU A 108 21.11 -9.74 9.90
N GLY A 109 21.77 -10.84 9.54
CA GLY A 109 23.20 -10.84 9.21
C GLY A 109 23.53 -9.79 8.13
N ALA A 110 24.82 -9.58 7.90
CA ALA A 110 25.39 -8.53 7.03
C ALA A 110 24.96 -8.54 5.54
N ASP A 111 23.92 -9.28 5.18
CA ASP A 111 23.29 -9.42 3.87
C ASP A 111 21.84 -8.87 3.85
N ALA A 112 21.41 -8.13 4.88
CA ALA A 112 20.10 -7.47 4.87
C ALA A 112 20.04 -6.45 3.72
N ASP A 113 19.18 -6.72 2.74
CA ASP A 113 18.96 -5.90 1.55
C ASP A 113 18.89 -4.40 1.91
N GLU A 114 19.49 -3.54 1.08
CA GLU A 114 19.40 -2.07 1.17
C GLU A 114 17.98 -1.54 0.81
N GLY A 115 16.94 -2.35 1.00
CA GLY A 115 15.54 -2.01 0.76
C GLY A 115 14.84 -1.42 1.99
N GLU A 116 13.63 -0.90 1.80
CA GLU A 116 12.81 -0.30 2.86
C GLU A 116 12.51 -1.33 3.97
N SER A 117 12.80 -0.92 5.22
CA SER A 117 12.63 -1.80 6.38
C SER A 117 11.15 -1.97 6.71
N PHE A 118 10.80 -3.05 7.42
CA PHE A 118 9.42 -3.20 7.90
C PHE A 118 8.99 -2.05 8.83
N ALA A 119 9.94 -1.45 9.56
CA ALA A 119 9.67 -0.31 10.43
C ALA A 119 9.28 0.95 9.64
N ASP A 120 9.89 1.17 8.48
CA ASP A 120 9.57 2.30 7.60
C ASP A 120 8.14 2.14 7.05
N ASN A 121 7.82 0.94 6.53
CA ASN A 121 6.51 0.61 6.00
C ASN A 121 5.40 0.73 7.07
N LEU A 122 5.66 0.22 8.28
CA LEU A 122 4.74 0.35 9.41
C LEU A 122 4.53 1.82 9.81
N THR A 123 5.57 2.65 9.74
CA THR A 123 5.49 4.07 10.07
C THR A 123 4.63 4.81 9.03
N ALA A 124 4.86 4.56 7.75
CA ALA A 124 4.05 5.11 6.66
C ALA A 124 2.58 4.71 6.80
N PHE A 125 2.32 3.41 6.99
CA PHE A 125 0.98 2.88 7.25
C PHE A 125 0.30 3.54 8.44
N ASN A 126 0.97 3.60 9.60
CA ASN A 126 0.38 4.20 10.80
C ASN A 126 0.08 5.69 10.61
N ARG A 127 0.96 6.44 9.95
CA ARG A 127 0.71 7.85 9.66
C ARG A 127 -0.53 8.01 8.79
N MET A 128 -0.60 7.28 7.69
CA MET A 128 -1.68 7.42 6.71
C MET A 128 -3.01 6.91 7.26
N VAL A 129 -3.04 5.67 7.76
CA VAL A 129 -4.29 5.06 8.23
C VAL A 129 -4.82 5.73 9.49
N ASN A 130 -3.99 6.17 10.44
CA ASN A 130 -4.51 6.89 11.61
C ASN A 130 -5.04 8.27 11.24
N THR A 131 -4.39 8.98 10.31
CA THR A 131 -4.90 10.27 9.82
C THR A 131 -6.23 10.07 9.12
N MET A 132 -6.29 9.12 8.18
CA MET A 132 -7.50 8.75 7.45
C MET A 132 -8.63 8.34 8.40
N LEU A 133 -8.39 7.45 9.36
CA LEU A 133 -9.43 7.00 10.29
C LEU A 133 -9.92 8.13 11.22
N ALA A 134 -9.05 9.05 11.62
CA ALA A 134 -9.46 10.23 12.38
C ALA A 134 -10.36 11.14 11.55
N GLU A 135 -9.99 11.45 10.31
CA GLU A 135 -10.79 12.26 9.40
C GLU A 135 -12.12 11.58 9.05
N MET A 136 -12.13 10.26 8.85
CA MET A 136 -13.36 9.49 8.68
C MET A 136 -14.24 9.55 9.93
N SER A 137 -13.67 9.49 11.13
CA SER A 137 -14.43 9.66 12.38
C SER A 137 -15.12 11.03 12.44
N GLU A 138 -14.41 12.09 12.05
CA GLU A 138 -14.96 13.45 11.97
C GLU A 138 -16.04 13.60 10.88
N ALA A 139 -16.01 12.74 9.86
CA ALA A 139 -16.93 12.70 8.74
C ALA A 139 -18.01 11.59 8.85
N ASP A 140 -18.35 11.15 10.07
CA ASP A 140 -19.37 10.12 10.33
C ASP A 140 -19.13 8.79 9.56
N GLY A 141 -17.86 8.41 9.41
CA GLY A 141 -17.42 7.21 8.70
C GLY A 141 -17.29 7.36 7.18
N ALA A 142 -17.55 8.55 6.63
CA ALA A 142 -17.34 8.83 5.22
C ALA A 142 -15.87 9.11 4.91
N CYS A 143 -15.42 8.76 3.69
CA CYS A 143 -14.10 9.16 3.23
C CYS A 143 -14.08 10.69 3.03
N PRO A 144 -13.16 11.43 3.68
CA PRO A 144 -13.03 12.87 3.47
C PRO A 144 -12.68 13.18 2.01
N ALA A 145 -13.18 14.31 1.50
CA ALA A 145 -12.80 14.77 0.17
C ALA A 145 -11.35 15.25 0.19
N LEU A 146 -10.52 14.65 -0.66
CA LEU A 146 -9.12 15.06 -0.93
C LEU A 146 -9.07 16.38 -1.69
#